data_AF-D8R407-F1
#
_entry.id   AF-D8R407-F1
#
_cell.length_a   1.000
_cell.length_b   1.000
_cell.length_c   1.000
_cell.angle_alpha   90.00
_cell.angle_beta   90.00
_cell.angle_gamma   90.00
#
_symmetry.space_group_name_H-M   'P 1'
#
loop_
_entity.id
_entity.type
_entity.pdbx_description
1 polymer ?
#
loop_
_entity_poly.entity_id
_entity_poly.type
_entity_poly.pdbx_seq_one_letter_code
_entity_poly.pdbx_strand_id
1 'polypeptide(L)'
;MVYVEEGTVYAAIVTADNRLFARVMNRGEVMVIPRGLIHWQMNVGRTNAKIIAILNSQLPGIQFIARSMFGSRPEVPDEVLEKTFFLGERSINQVRSNFV
;
A
#
# COMPACT_ATOMS: atom_id res chain seq x y z
N MET A 1 11.25 1.49 8.33
CA MET A 1 12.14 1.40 7.15
C MET A 1 12.02 0.03 6.52
N VAL A 2 12.34 -0.08 5.24
CA VAL A 2 12.36 -1.34 4.50
C VAL A 2 13.78 -1.57 3.98
N TYR A 3 14.31 -2.75 4.27
CA TYR A 3 15.60 -3.25 3.78
C TYR A 3 15.35 -4.39 2.79
N VAL A 4 16.03 -4.39 1.64
CA VAL A 4 15.94 -5.50 0.69
C VAL A 4 16.99 -6.54 1.02
N GLU A 5 16.55 -7.73 1.39
CA GLU A 5 17.41 -8.87 1.68
C GLU A 5 17.67 -9.70 0.41
N GLU A 6 16.66 -9.85 -0.46
CA GLU A 6 16.76 -10.62 -1.71
C GLU A 6 15.89 -10.00 -2.82
N GLY A 7 16.32 -10.19 -4.07
CA GLY A 7 15.57 -9.79 -5.26
C GLY A 7 15.66 -8.30 -5.62
N THR A 8 14.69 -7.85 -6.42
CA THR A 8 14.59 -6.49 -6.96
C THR A 8 13.19 -5.94 -6.73
N VAL A 9 13.09 -4.88 -5.94
CA VAL A 9 11.83 -4.37 -5.40
C VAL A 9 11.64 -2.90 -5.80
N TYR A 10 10.57 -2.60 -6.52
CA TYR A 10 10.10 -1.23 -6.67
C TYR A 10 9.40 -0.79 -5.38
N ALA A 11 10.02 0.13 -4.64
CA ALA A 11 9.48 0.69 -3.41
C ALA A 11 9.13 2.16 -3.63
N ALA A 12 8.01 2.60 -3.07
CA ALA A 12 7.54 3.97 -3.26
C ALA A 12 6.72 4.50 -2.08
N ILE A 13 6.68 5.82 -1.97
CA ILE A 13 5.95 6.60 -0.98
C ILE A 13 5.24 7.74 -1.73
N VAL A 14 4.00 8.03 -1.34
CA VAL A 14 3.33 9.29 -1.68
C VAL A 14 3.34 10.18 -0.44
N THR A 15 3.94 11.37 -0.57
CA THR A 15 4.04 12.35 0.51
C THR A 15 2.71 13.07 0.74
N ALA A 16 2.62 13.77 1.87
CA ALA A 16 1.41 14.54 2.24
C ALA A 16 1.08 15.68 1.25
N ASP A 17 2.05 16.16 0.47
CA ASP A 17 1.88 17.10 -0.64
C ASP A 17 1.67 16.40 -1.99
N ASN A 18 1.27 15.12 -1.98
CA ASN A 18 0.94 14.28 -3.14
C ASN A 18 2.10 14.08 -4.13
N ARG A 19 3.35 14.03 -3.65
CA ARG A 19 4.51 13.75 -4.50
C ARG A 19 4.93 12.30 -4.37
N LEU A 20 5.22 11.68 -5.52
CA LEU A 20 5.76 10.34 -5.60
C LEU A 20 7.28 10.35 -5.38
N PHE A 21 7.73 9.58 -4.40
CA PHE A 21 9.13 9.18 -4.25
C PHE A 21 9.22 7.68 -4.46
N ALA A 22 9.95 7.25 -5.49
CA ALA A 22 10.02 5.86 -5.85
C ALA A 22 11.41 5.46 -6.36
N ARG A 23 11.79 4.21 -6.11
CA ARG A 23 13.05 3.65 -6.58
C ARG A 23 12.94 2.13 -6.74
N VAL A 24 13.60 1.60 -7.76
CA VAL A 24 13.90 0.15 -7.85
C VAL A 24 15.11 -0.13 -6.96
N MET A 25 14.89 -0.88 -5.90
CA MET A 25 15.88 -1.26 -4.90
C MET A 25 16.35 -2.71 -5.09
N ASN A 26 17.63 -2.95 -4.84
CA ASN A 26 18.26 -4.27 -4.86
C ASN A 26 18.75 -4.67 -3.45
N ARG A 27 19.21 -5.91 -3.31
CA ARG A 27 19.81 -6.43 -2.07
C ARG A 27 20.80 -5.43 -1.47
N GLY A 28 20.65 -5.17 -0.17
CA GLY A 28 21.51 -4.26 0.58
C GLY A 28 20.97 -2.84 0.69
N GLU A 29 20.01 -2.46 -0.14
CA GLU A 29 19.45 -1.11 -0.16
C GLU A 29 18.32 -0.92 0.86
N VAL A 30 18.17 0.33 1.30
CA VAL A 30 17.17 0.73 2.31
C VAL A 30 16.33 1.89 1.80
N MET A 31 15.04 1.88 2.15
CA MET A 31 14.15 3.03 2.06
C MET A 31 13.53 3.31 3.44
N VAL A 32 13.61 4.57 3.88
CA VAL A 32 12.91 5.03 5.07
C VAL A 32 11.50 5.45 4.68
N ILE A 33 10.51 4.87 5.36
CA ILE A 33 9.10 5.21 5.20
C ILE A 33 8.69 6.07 6.41
N PRO A 34 8.36 7.36 6.22
CA PRO A 34 7.83 8.19 7.30
C PRO A 34 6.49 7.67 7.82
N ARG A 35 6.21 7.92 9.10
CA ARG A 35 4.97 7.49 9.75
C ARG A 35 3.74 8.08 9.06
N GLY A 36 2.73 7.23 8.82
CA GLY A 36 1.42 7.65 8.33
C GLY A 36 1.32 7.89 6.82
N LEU A 37 2.42 7.80 6.07
CA LEU A 37 2.40 7.98 4.62
C LEU A 37 2.00 6.69 3.89
N ILE A 38 1.26 6.88 2.81
CA ILE A 38 0.93 5.82 1.85
C ILE A 38 2.21 5.38 1.16
N HIS A 39 2.46 4.09 1.14
CA HIS A 39 3.64 3.50 0.54
C HIS A 39 3.36 2.06 0.10
N TRP A 40 4.20 1.52 -0.77
CA TRP A 40 4.07 0.15 -1.27
C TRP A 40 5.42 -0.43 -1.69
N GLN A 41 5.43 -1.75 -1.88
CA GLN A 41 6.53 -2.50 -2.47
C GLN A 41 5.99 -3.46 -3.53
N MET A 42 6.69 -3.57 -4.64
CA MET A 42 6.34 -4.45 -5.74
C MET A 42 7.58 -5.20 -6.22
N ASN A 43 7.52 -6.53 -6.25
CA ASN A 43 8.57 -7.32 -6.88
C ASN A 43 8.55 -7.08 -8.39
N VAL A 44 9.64 -6.55 -8.93
CA VAL A 44 9.82 -6.30 -10.37
C VAL A 44 10.93 -7.16 -10.97
N GLY A 45 11.53 -8.03 -10.16
CA GLY A 45 12.51 -9.02 -10.58
C GLY A 45 11.84 -10.26 -11.16
N ARG A 46 12.67 -11.15 -11.72
CA ARG A 46 12.24 -12.45 -12.27
C ARG A 46 12.15 -13.57 -11.22
N THR A 47 12.70 -13.33 -10.04
CA THR A 47 12.75 -14.29 -8.93
C THR A 47 12.01 -13.76 -7.73
N ASN A 48 11.82 -14.59 -6.71
CA ASN A 48 11.29 -14.14 -5.43
C ASN A 48 12.16 -13.01 -4.85
N ALA A 49 11.49 -12.09 -4.16
CA ALA A 49 12.12 -11.01 -3.41
C ALA A 49 11.75 -11.12 -1.93
N LYS A 50 12.66 -10.71 -1.05
CA LYS A 50 12.48 -10.72 0.40
C LYS A 50 12.90 -9.37 0.96
N ILE A 51 12.04 -8.79 1.78
CA ILE A 51 12.28 -7.53 2.47
C ILE A 51 12.14 -7.70 3.97
N ILE A 52 12.92 -6.93 4.73
CA ILE A 52 12.80 -6.83 6.18
C ILE A 52 12.26 -5.43 6.49
N ALA A 53 11.09 -5.36 7.13
CA ALA A 53 10.50 -4.12 7.61
C ALA A 53 10.84 -3.92 9.10
N ILE A 54 11.44 -2.77 9.43
CA ILE A 54 11.75 -2.37 10.80
C ILE A 54 10.87 -1.19 11.19
N LEU A 55 10.12 -1.33 12.28
CA LEU A 55 9.17 -0.33 12.77
C LEU A 55 9.57 0.12 14.19
N ASN A 56 9.28 1.38 14.52
CA ASN A 56 9.63 1.98 15.80
C ASN A 56 8.49 1.96 16.83
N SER A 57 7.60 0.96 16.73
CA SER A 57 6.50 0.72 17.66
C SER A 57 6.31 -0.78 17.83
N GLN A 58 5.99 -1.22 19.04
CA GLN A 58 5.59 -2.61 19.32
C GLN A 58 4.18 -2.91 18.79
N LEU A 59 3.38 -1.87 18.55
CA LEU A 59 2.03 -1.94 17.99
C LEU A 59 1.93 -0.96 16.80
N PRO A 60 2.56 -1.25 15.66
CA PRO A 60 2.58 -0.32 14.54
C PRO A 60 1.23 -0.20 13.83
N GLY A 61 0.41 -1.26 13.84
CA GLY A 61 -0.79 -1.38 13.02
C GLY A 61 -0.48 -1.40 11.51
N ILE A 62 -1.37 -1.98 10.71
CA ILE A 62 -1.28 -1.93 9.24
C ILE A 62 -2.69 -1.71 8.71
N GLN A 63 -2.84 -0.72 7.82
CA GLN A 63 -4.09 -0.43 7.15
C GLN A 63 -3.89 -0.56 5.64
N PHE A 64 -4.46 -1.61 5.04
CA PHE A 64 -4.44 -1.80 3.59
C PHE A 64 -5.56 -0.96 2.97
N ILE A 65 -5.20 0.10 2.22
CA ILE A 65 -6.13 1.12 1.71
C ILE A 65 -7.35 0.47 1.02
N ALA A 66 -7.14 -0.38 0.03
CA ALA A 66 -8.25 -0.97 -0.73
C ALA A 66 -9.14 -1.85 0.16
N ARG A 67 -8.56 -2.70 1.02
CA ARG A 67 -9.32 -3.55 1.94
C ARG A 67 -10.08 -2.72 2.99
N SER A 68 -9.50 -1.63 3.47
CA SER A 68 -10.15 -0.76 4.46
C SER A 68 -11.29 0.05 3.86
N MET A 69 -11.16 0.49 2.61
CA MET A 69 -12.21 1.30 1.95
C MET A 69 -13.33 0.43 1.35
N PHE A 70 -12.99 -0.73 0.78
CA PHE A 70 -13.94 -1.56 0.03
C PHE A 70 -14.28 -2.91 0.70
N GLY A 71 -13.58 -3.29 1.77
CA GLY A 71 -13.76 -4.59 2.45
C GLY A 71 -14.00 -4.49 3.96
N SER A 72 -14.30 -3.30 4.48
CA SER A 72 -14.59 -3.12 5.91
C SER A 72 -15.90 -3.78 6.31
N ARG A 73 -16.02 -4.10 7.60
CA ARG A 73 -17.24 -4.57 8.26
C ARG A 73 -17.42 -3.79 9.57
N PRO A 74 -18.49 -2.98 9.73
CA PRO A 74 -19.49 -2.64 8.72
C PRO A 74 -18.90 -1.95 7.48
N GLU A 75 -19.63 -2.00 6.36
CA GLU A 75 -19.17 -1.45 5.08
C GLU A 75 -19.14 0.08 5.10
N VAL A 76 -18.16 0.69 4.40
CA VAL A 76 -18.21 2.12 4.10
C VAL A 76 -19.39 2.38 3.17
N PRO A 77 -20.28 3.36 3.44
CA PRO A 77 -21.42 3.65 2.58
C PRO A 77 -21.03 3.93 1.13
N ASP A 78 -21.82 3.43 0.19
CA ASP A 78 -21.57 3.56 -1.25
C ASP A 78 -21.42 5.03 -1.64
N GLU A 79 -22.28 5.92 -1.14
CA GLU A 79 -22.22 7.36 -1.41
C GLU A 79 -20.85 7.98 -1.07
N VAL A 80 -20.21 7.52 0.02
CA VAL A 80 -18.86 8.00 0.39
C VAL A 80 -17.84 7.53 -0.63
N LEU A 81 -17.91 6.27 -1.07
CA LEU A 81 -17.00 5.70 -2.05
C LEU A 81 -17.19 6.32 -3.43
N GLU A 82 -18.44 6.55 -3.85
CA GLU A 82 -18.78 7.18 -5.13
C GLU A 82 -18.19 8.59 -5.20
N LYS A 83 -18.39 9.39 -4.15
CA LYS A 83 -17.89 10.77 -4.10
C LYS A 83 -16.38 10.86 -3.93
N THR A 84 -15.76 9.93 -3.20
CA THR A 84 -14.31 9.96 -2.90
C THR A 84 -13.48 9.43 -4.07
N PHE A 85 -13.93 8.34 -4.69
CA PHE A 85 -13.19 7.66 -5.76
C PHE A 85 -13.71 8.02 -7.16
N PHE A 86 -14.79 8.81 -7.27
CA PHE A 86 -15.43 9.20 -8.52
C PHE A 86 -15.84 7.99 -9.37
N LEU A 87 -16.30 6.94 -8.69
CA LEU A 87 -16.75 5.69 -9.30
C LEU A 87 -18.28 5.62 -9.24
N GLY A 88 -18.90 4.99 -10.25
CA GLY A 88 -20.31 4.62 -10.16
C GLY A 88 -20.51 3.31 -9.38
N GLU A 89 -21.71 3.12 -8.84
CA GLU A 89 -22.17 1.93 -8.10
C GLU A 89 -21.65 0.59 -8.66
N ARG A 90 -21.79 0.34 -9.96
CA ARG A 90 -21.33 -0.93 -10.59
C ARG A 90 -19.83 -1.16 -10.37
N SER A 91 -19.02 -0.11 -10.45
CA SER A 91 -17.57 -0.22 -10.26
C SER A 91 -17.23 -0.45 -8.78
N ILE A 92 -17.96 0.18 -7.85
CA ILE A 92 -17.79 -0.06 -6.42
C ILE A 92 -18.10 -1.51 -6.09
N ASN A 93 -19.24 -2.03 -6.56
CA ASN A 93 -19.64 -3.42 -6.33
C ASN A 93 -18.63 -4.41 -6.94
N GLN A 94 -18.09 -4.10 -8.11
CA GLN A 94 -17.03 -4.90 -8.74
C GLN A 94 -15.72 -4.90 -7.93
N VAL A 95 -15.36 -3.78 -7.31
CA VAL A 95 -14.17 -3.72 -6.44
C VAL A 95 -14.43 -4.48 -5.14
N ARG A 96 -15.60 -4.30 -4.51
CA ARG A 96 -16.00 -4.99 -3.28
C ARG A 96 -15.97 -6.51 -3.43
N SER A 97 -16.37 -7.05 -4.58
CA SER A 97 -16.38 -8.51 -4.81
C SER A 97 -14.99 -9.16 -4.67
N ASN A 98 -13.90 -8.39 -4.68
CA ASN A 98 -12.55 -8.91 -4.45
C ASN A 98 -12.18 -9.03 -2.96
N PHE A 99 -13.02 -8.51 -2.05
CA PHE A 99 -12.79 -8.48 -0.61
C PHE A 99 -13.86 -9.22 0.20
N VAL A 100 -14.91 -9.71 -0.45
CA VAL A 100 -15.97 -10.56 0.13
C VAL A 100 -15.48 -12.00 0.19
#